data_AF-A0A833H6U4-F1
#
_entry.id   AF-A0A833H6U4-F1
#
_cell.length_a   1.000
_cell.length_b   1.000
_cell.length_c   1.000
_cell.angle_alpha   90.00
_cell.angle_beta   90.00
_cell.angle_gamma   90.00
#
_symmetry.space_group_name_H-M   'P 1'
#
loop_
_entity.id
_entity.type
_entity.pdbx_description
1 polymer ?
#
loop_
_entity_poly.entity_id
_entity_poly.type
_entity_poly.pdbx_seq_one_letter_code
_entity_poly.pdbx_strand_id
1 'polypeptide(L)'
;GVVWAGAIGGIVFKSLGVERAPILSTVLYAAMGWCVVLALGPLVRMVPPGGLVLLFAGGLCYSLGIVFYAWPRRFHHFVWHLFVLAGSVLHYLAIYFFVIPRPA
;
A
#
# COMPACT_ATOMS: atom_id res chain seq x y z
N GLY A 1 13.50 1.86 9.13
CA GLY A 1 14.33 2.99 8.66
C GLY A 1 13.79 3.59 7.36
N VAL A 2 13.92 2.87 6.24
CA VAL A 2 13.64 3.36 4.87
C VAL A 2 12.25 4.00 4.71
N VAL A 3 11.18 3.33 5.17
CA VAL A 3 9.80 3.85 5.07
C VAL A 3 9.61 5.19 5.82
N TRP A 4 10.22 5.33 7.00
CA TRP A 4 10.14 6.55 7.80
C TRP A 4 10.96 7.70 7.20
N ALA A 5 12.13 7.39 6.62
CA ALA A 5 12.90 8.38 5.88
C ALA A 5 12.11 8.89 4.66
N GLY A 6 11.46 7.98 3.91
CA GLY A 6 10.56 8.33 2.82
C GLY A 6 9.35 9.16 3.28
N ALA A 7 8.74 8.81 4.42
CA ALA A 7 7.63 9.55 4.99
C ALA A 7 8.02 10.99 5.37
N ILE A 8 9.15 11.18 6.06
CA ILE A 8 9.66 12.50 6.42
C ILE A 8 9.96 13.32 5.17
N GLY A 9 10.61 12.72 4.17
CA GLY A 9 10.86 13.36 2.88
C GLY A 9 9.57 13.82 2.20
N GLY A 10 8.54 12.96 2.16
CA GLY A 10 7.22 13.29 1.61
C GLY A 10 6.51 14.41 2.36
N ILE A 11 6.58 14.43 3.70
CA ILE A 11 6.01 15.51 4.53
C ILE A 11 6.70 16.83 4.23
N VAL A 12 8.04 16.87 4.22
CA VAL A 12 8.80 18.09 3.91
C VAL A 12 8.45 18.59 2.50
N PHE A 13 8.41 17.69 1.52
CA PHE A 13 8.10 18.04 0.13
C PHE A 13 6.70 18.65 -0.04
N LYS A 14 5.70 18.09 0.69
CA LYS A 14 4.33 18.59 0.66
C LYS A 14 4.20 19.94 1.39
N SER A 15 4.89 20.11 2.52
CA SER A 15 4.92 21.35 3.30
C SER A 15 5.59 22.52 2.57
N LEU A 16 6.47 22.26 1.60
CA LEU A 16 7.12 23.28 0.77
C LEU A 16 6.21 23.80 -0.37
N GLY A 17 4.92 23.44 -0.41
CA GLY A 17 3.95 24.00 -1.36
C GLY A 17 3.98 23.35 -2.75
N VAL A 18 4.58 22.17 -2.89
CA VAL A 18 4.49 21.35 -4.12
C VAL A 18 3.14 20.61 -4.19
N GLU A 19 2.06 21.26 -3.75
CA GLU A 19 0.68 20.74 -3.80
C GLU A 19 0.13 20.66 -5.23
N ARG A 20 0.76 21.34 -6.19
CA ARG A 20 0.29 21.41 -7.59
C ARG A 20 0.50 20.13 -8.39
N ALA A 21 1.11 19.09 -7.82
CA ALA A 21 1.37 17.82 -8.50
C ALA A 21 0.65 16.64 -7.81
N PRO A 22 -0.68 16.49 -7.99
CA PRO A 22 -1.44 15.36 -7.44
C PRO A 22 -0.87 14.01 -7.88
N ILE A 23 -0.30 13.94 -9.08
CA ILE A 23 0.37 12.74 -9.62
C ILE A 23 1.63 12.40 -8.81
N LEU A 24 2.45 13.40 -8.45
CA LEU A 24 3.69 13.18 -7.71
C LEU A 24 3.41 12.63 -6.30
N SER A 25 2.37 13.13 -5.64
CA SER A 25 1.92 12.58 -4.36
C SER A 25 1.50 11.11 -4.50
N THR A 26 0.72 10.76 -5.51
CA THR A 26 0.30 9.36 -5.74
C THR A 26 1.49 8.45 -6.03
N VAL A 27 2.47 8.91 -6.82
CA VAL A 27 3.70 8.14 -7.11
C VAL A 27 4.54 7.94 -5.84
N LEU A 28 4.70 8.97 -5.00
CA LEU A 28 5.41 8.85 -3.73
C LEU A 28 4.73 7.83 -2.80
N TYR A 29 3.40 7.86 -2.68
CA TYR A 29 2.66 6.87 -1.90
C TYR A 29 2.80 5.46 -2.47
N ALA A 30 2.75 5.29 -3.80
CA ALA A 30 2.96 4.00 -4.43
C ALA A 30 4.38 3.47 -4.18
N ALA A 31 5.41 4.33 -4.30
CA ALA A 31 6.80 3.98 -4.02
C ALA A 31 7.00 3.54 -2.56
N MET A 32 6.33 4.22 -1.61
CA MET A 32 6.34 3.81 -0.19
C MET A 32 5.70 2.43 0.01
N GLY A 33 4.59 2.12 -0.68
CA GLY A 33 3.99 0.78 -0.63
C GLY A 33 4.89 -0.31 -1.20
N TRP A 34 5.55 -0.03 -2.32
CA TRP A 34 6.46 -0.96 -3.00
C TRP A 34 7.77 -1.22 -2.24
N CYS A 35 8.10 -0.42 -1.23
CA CYS A 35 9.22 -0.70 -0.33
C CYS A 35 9.12 -2.06 0.36
N VAL A 36 7.92 -2.66 0.43
CA VAL A 36 7.72 -4.04 0.90
C VAL A 36 8.54 -5.07 0.12
N VAL A 37 8.84 -4.82 -1.16
CA VAL A 37 9.69 -5.70 -1.99
C VAL A 37 11.12 -5.78 -1.46
N LEU A 38 11.63 -4.71 -0.83
CA LEU A 38 12.93 -4.74 -0.17
C LEU A 38 12.93 -5.64 1.08
N ALA A 39 11.75 -5.82 1.68
CA ALA A 39 11.53 -6.69 2.83
C ALA A 39 11.03 -8.09 2.45
N LEU A 40 11.00 -8.46 1.15
CA LEU A 40 10.45 -9.74 0.70
C LEU A 40 11.23 -10.94 1.26
N GLY A 41 12.57 -10.83 1.33
CA GLY A 41 13.44 -11.88 1.87
C GLY A 41 13.07 -12.32 3.30
N PRO A 42 13.03 -11.40 4.28
CA PRO A 42 12.58 -11.74 5.63
C PRO A 42 11.09 -12.12 5.67
N LEU A 43 10.22 -11.48 4.88
CA LEU A 43 8.80 -11.82 4.82
C LEU A 43 8.55 -13.28 4.44
N VAL A 44 9.21 -13.78 3.40
CA VAL A 44 9.03 -15.17 2.94
C VAL A 44 9.52 -16.19 3.97
N ARG A 45 10.49 -15.82 4.81
CA ARG A 45 11.02 -16.71 5.86
C ARG A 45 10.18 -16.70 7.14
N MET A 46 9.49 -15.59 7.43
CA MET A 46 8.76 -15.39 8.69
C MET A 46 7.26 -15.57 8.56
N VAL A 47 6.69 -15.33 7.38
CA VAL A 47 5.24 -15.36 7.14
C VAL A 47 4.87 -16.63 6.36
N PRO A 48 3.89 -17.41 6.86
CA PRO A 48 3.37 -18.56 6.12
C PRO A 48 2.86 -18.19 4.71
N PRO A 49 2.87 -19.13 3.74
CA PRO A 49 2.48 -18.86 2.36
C PRO A 49 1.11 -18.18 2.20
N GLY A 50 0.12 -18.52 3.03
CA GLY A 50 -1.20 -17.90 2.98
C GLY A 50 -1.19 -16.40 3.29
N GLY A 51 -0.35 -15.95 4.23
CA GLY A 51 -0.18 -14.53 4.54
C GLY A 51 0.50 -13.77 3.40
N LEU A 52 1.46 -14.41 2.72
CA LEU A 52 2.14 -13.84 1.55
C LEU A 52 1.17 -13.66 0.38
N VAL A 53 0.27 -14.62 0.14
CA VAL A 53 -0.76 -14.52 -0.91
C VAL A 53 -1.70 -13.35 -0.62
N LEU A 54 -2.15 -13.18 0.62
CA LEU A 54 -3.00 -12.05 1.02
C LEU A 54 -2.28 -10.71 0.87
N LEU A 55 -1.01 -10.62 1.26
CA LEU A 55 -0.16 -9.43 1.07
C LEU A 55 -0.01 -9.10 -0.42
N PHE A 56 0.29 -10.10 -1.26
CA PHE A 56 0.45 -9.90 -2.69
C PHE A 56 -0.87 -9.47 -3.35
N ALA A 57 -1.98 -10.13 -3.01
CA ALA A 57 -3.31 -9.73 -3.49
C ALA A 57 -3.68 -8.31 -3.05
N GLY A 58 -3.37 -7.94 -1.81
CA GLY A 58 -3.57 -6.57 -1.30
C GLY A 58 -2.73 -5.53 -2.05
N GLY A 59 -1.45 -5.83 -2.33
CA GLY A 59 -0.59 -4.98 -3.14
C GLY A 59 -1.08 -4.81 -4.59
N LEU A 60 -1.65 -5.88 -5.15
CA LEU A 60 -2.28 -5.84 -6.47
C LEU A 60 -3.53 -4.96 -6.47
N CYS A 61 -4.39 -5.07 -5.45
CA CYS A 61 -5.55 -4.19 -5.28
C CYS A 61 -5.15 -2.70 -5.24
N TYR A 62 -4.11 -2.35 -4.48
CA TYR A 62 -3.60 -0.97 -4.45
C TYR A 62 -3.07 -0.51 -5.79
N SER A 63 -2.30 -1.35 -6.47
CA SER A 63 -1.70 -1.02 -7.78
C SER A 63 -2.76 -0.84 -8.86
N LEU A 64 -3.77 -1.71 -8.90
CA LEU A 64 -4.91 -1.61 -9.81
C LEU A 64 -5.79 -0.40 -9.49
N GLY A 65 -5.98 -0.07 -8.21
CA GLY A 65 -6.71 1.11 -7.78
C GLY A 65 -6.13 2.41 -8.35
N ILE A 66 -4.80 2.52 -8.49
CA ILE A 66 -4.14 3.70 -9.06
C ILE A 66 -4.60 3.96 -10.51
N VAL A 67 -4.87 2.90 -11.30
CA VAL A 67 -5.37 3.03 -12.67
C VAL A 67 -6.74 3.71 -12.69
N PHE A 68 -7.64 3.33 -11.77
CA PHE A 68 -8.95 3.97 -11.64
C PHE A 68 -8.86 5.39 -11.11
N TYR A 69 -7.92 5.67 -10.21
CA TYR A 69 -7.66 7.03 -9.71
C TYR A 69 -7.18 7.97 -10.82
N ALA A 70 -6.28 7.50 -11.69
CA ALA A 70 -5.74 8.28 -12.80
C ALA A 70 -6.76 8.51 -13.94
N TRP A 71 -7.86 7.76 -13.96
CA TRP A 71 -8.84 7.81 -15.03
C TRP A 71 -9.97 8.81 -14.72
N PRO A 72 -10.08 9.94 -15.44
CA PRO A 72 -11.02 11.02 -15.12
C PRO A 72 -12.43 10.69 -15.65
N ARG A 73 -13.16 9.81 -14.96
CA ARG A 73 -14.56 9.50 -15.25
C ARG A 73 -15.44 9.61 -14.00
N ARG A 74 -16.72 9.89 -14.22
CA ARG A 74 -17.72 9.97 -13.14
C ARG A 74 -17.73 8.62 -12.39
N PHE A 75 -17.64 8.66 -11.07
CA PHE A 75 -17.57 7.51 -10.14
C PHE A 75 -16.25 6.70 -10.09
N HIS A 76 -15.27 6.94 -10.96
CA HIS A 76 -13.99 6.20 -10.88
C HIS A 76 -13.23 6.45 -9.56
N HIS A 77 -13.40 7.64 -8.98
CA HIS A 77 -12.87 7.96 -7.66
C HIS A 77 -13.49 7.11 -6.53
N PHE A 78 -14.76 6.71 -6.66
CA PHE A 78 -15.41 5.80 -5.71
C PHE A 78 -14.91 4.36 -5.90
N VAL A 79 -14.75 3.92 -7.16
CA VAL A 79 -14.16 2.61 -7.47
C VAL A 79 -12.73 2.53 -6.91
N TRP A 80 -11.94 3.60 -7.01
CA TRP A 80 -10.62 3.67 -6.38
C TRP A 80 -10.68 3.43 -4.87
N HIS A 81 -11.63 4.06 -4.16
CA HIS A 81 -11.81 3.80 -2.72
C HIS A 81 -12.12 2.34 -2.42
N LEU A 82 -12.91 1.66 -3.27
CA LEU A 82 -13.22 0.24 -3.08
C LEU A 82 -11.98 -0.64 -3.23
N PHE A 83 -11.09 -0.34 -4.20
CA PHE A 83 -9.81 -1.03 -4.35
C PHE A 83 -8.87 -0.79 -3.16
N VAL A 84 -8.79 0.44 -2.68
CA VAL A 84 -7.99 0.80 -1.50
C VAL A 84 -8.51 0.06 -0.26
N LEU A 85 -9.83 0.02 -0.07
CA LEU A 85 -10.47 -0.68 1.05
C LEU A 85 -10.23 -2.18 0.98
N ALA A 86 -10.40 -2.80 -0.20
CA ALA A 86 -10.13 -4.23 -0.39
C ALA A 86 -8.65 -4.55 -0.10
N GLY A 87 -7.72 -3.72 -0.57
CA GLY A 87 -6.29 -3.84 -0.28
C GLY A 87 -6.00 -3.77 1.23
N SER A 88 -6.60 -2.82 1.94
CA SER A 88 -6.48 -2.67 3.39
C SER A 88 -7.01 -3.89 4.15
N VAL A 89 -8.18 -4.40 3.74
CA VAL A 89 -8.78 -5.60 4.36
C VAL A 89 -7.87 -6.81 4.17
N LEU A 90 -7.31 -7.03 2.97
CA LEU A 90 -6.41 -8.14 2.71
C LEU A 90 -5.12 -8.06 3.56
N HIS A 91 -4.54 -6.87 3.70
CA HIS A 91 -3.39 -6.66 4.59
C HIS A 91 -3.74 -6.93 6.05
N TYR A 92 -4.91 -6.47 6.51
CA TYR A 92 -5.38 -6.74 7.86
C TYR A 92 -5.55 -8.24 8.11
N LEU A 93 -6.19 -8.97 7.18
CA LEU A 93 -6.38 -10.41 7.28
C LEU A 93 -5.06 -11.18 7.26
N ALA A 94 -4.07 -10.72 6.47
CA ALA A 94 -2.72 -11.30 6.48
C ALA A 94 -2.10 -11.25 7.88
N ILE A 95 -2.20 -10.10 8.56
CA ILE A 95 -1.69 -9.92 9.92
C ILE A 95 -2.52 -10.75 10.92
N TYR A 96 -3.85 -10.64 10.85
CA TYR A 96 -4.76 -11.28 11.79
C TYR A 96 -4.62 -12.80 11.80
N PHE A 97 -4.55 -13.42 10.62
CA PHE A 97 -4.51 -14.88 10.53
C PHE A 97 -3.09 -15.48 10.63
N PHE A 98 -2.05 -14.75 10.20
CA PHE A 98 -0.72 -15.33 10.02
C PHE A 98 0.39 -14.69 10.85
N VAL A 99 0.13 -13.58 11.55
CA VAL A 99 1.12 -12.90 12.38
C VAL A 99 0.73 -12.92 13.86
N ILE A 100 -0.55 -12.75 14.19
CA ILE A 100 -1.01 -12.72 15.58
C ILE A 100 -0.97 -14.15 16.16
N PRO A 101 -0.22 -14.39 17.26
CA PRO A 101 -0.28 -15.66 17.97
C PRO A 101 -1.67 -15.83 18.58
N ARG A 102 -2.39 -16.89 18.22
CA ARG A 102 -3.66 -17.20 18.89
C ARG A 102 -3.35 -17.76 20.28
N PRO A 103 -3.99 -17.27 21.36
CA PRO A 103 -3.89 -17.93 22.65
C PRO A 103 -4.42 -19.36 22.53
N ALA A 104 -3.65 -20.30 23.05
CA ALA A 104 -3.97 -21.73 23.09
C ALA A 104 -5.21 -22.01 23.94
#